data_AF-I0K825-F1
#
_entry.id   AF-I0K825-F1
#
_cell.length_a   1.000
_cell.length_b   1.000
_cell.length_c   1.000
_cell.angle_alpha   90.00
_cell.angle_beta   90.00
_cell.angle_gamma   90.00
#
_symmetry.space_group_name_H-M   'P 1'
#
loop_
_entity.id
_entity.type
_entity.pdbx_description
1 polymer ?
#
loop_
_entity_poly.entity_id
_entity_poly.type
_entity_poly.pdbx_seq_one_letter_code
_entity_poly.pdbx_strand_id
1 'polypeptide(L)'
;MDAFTLRQVLLVLHLSGLVIMAGTTITEWVVFRSFLGLLTKQDKAALSLFSLLSGLGRLLLVGGGILLLSGIGLTILSEGVYLQQLWLQVKLGLILLLPLNGLLVGSPQMKQIRNSLLSEGISLPVAIQPAVTKLTWFHSSQLLVFFTIIILAVFRFI
;
A
#
# COMPACT_ATOMS: atom_id res chain seq x y z
N MET A 1 -2.64 32.51 -3.68
CA MET A 1 -1.88 31.43 -4.35
C MET A 1 -2.59 31.16 -5.66
N ASP A 2 -1.91 31.29 -6.78
CA ASP A 2 -2.56 31.23 -8.09
C ASP A 2 -2.97 29.80 -8.44
N ALA A 3 -4.04 29.65 -9.23
CA ALA A 3 -4.60 28.34 -9.60
C ALA A 3 -3.57 27.42 -10.29
N PHE A 4 -2.62 28.02 -11.01
CA PHE A 4 -1.49 27.32 -11.63
C PHE A 4 -0.56 26.70 -10.58
N THR A 5 -0.18 27.46 -9.56
CA THR A 5 0.69 27.01 -8.47
C THR A 5 0.01 25.92 -7.63
N LEU A 6 -1.29 26.08 -7.35
CA LEU A 6 -2.07 25.06 -6.63
C LEU A 6 -2.11 23.72 -7.39
N ARG A 7 -2.31 23.77 -8.72
CA ARG A 7 -2.29 22.56 -9.57
C ARG A 7 -0.92 21.87 -9.55
N GLN A 8 0.18 22.62 -9.63
CA GLN A 8 1.53 22.03 -9.57
C GLN A 8 1.81 21.38 -8.22
N VAL A 9 1.45 22.04 -7.11
CA VAL A 9 1.61 21.47 -5.76
C VAL A 9 0.80 20.18 -5.62
N LEU A 10 -0.44 20.15 -6.11
CA LEU A 10 -1.27 18.96 -6.09
C LEU A 10 -0.67 17.81 -6.92
N LEU A 11 -0.11 18.09 -8.09
CA LEU A 11 0.58 17.08 -8.92
C LEU A 11 1.81 16.52 -8.21
N VAL A 12 2.64 17.37 -7.60
CA VAL A 12 3.82 16.94 -6.84
C VAL A 12 3.41 16.10 -5.64
N LEU A 13 2.38 16.52 -4.89
CA LEU A 13 1.85 15.74 -3.77
C LEU A 13 1.30 14.39 -4.24
N HIS A 14 0.59 14.35 -5.35
CA HIS A 14 0.03 13.11 -5.90
C HIS A 14 1.12 12.13 -6.30
N LEU A 15 2.14 12.60 -7.02
CA LEU A 15 3.28 11.76 -7.41
C LEU A 15 4.06 11.30 -6.18
N SER A 16 4.27 12.18 -5.20
CA SER A 16 4.95 11.85 -3.95
C SER A 16 4.20 10.80 -3.15
N GLY A 17 2.88 10.92 -3.03
CA GLY A 17 2.02 9.92 -2.39
C GLY A 17 2.14 8.55 -3.07
N LEU A 18 2.20 8.53 -4.41
CA LEU A 18 2.34 7.31 -5.19
C LEU A 18 3.70 6.65 -4.96
N VAL A 19 4.77 7.43 -5.00
CA VAL A 19 6.14 6.95 -4.73
C VAL A 19 6.25 6.42 -3.31
N ILE A 20 5.71 7.12 -2.32
CA ILE A 20 5.69 6.68 -0.91
C ILE A 20 4.95 5.35 -0.81
N MET A 21 3.73 5.22 -1.36
CA MET A 21 3.00 3.96 -1.25
C MET A 21 3.69 2.81 -1.97
N ALA A 22 4.20 3.03 -3.18
CA ALA A 22 4.90 2.00 -3.95
C ALA A 22 6.17 1.54 -3.24
N GLY A 23 7.01 2.49 -2.79
CA GLY A 23 8.23 2.21 -2.05
C GLY A 23 7.97 1.52 -0.72
N THR A 24 6.91 1.93 0.00
CA THR A 24 6.50 1.28 1.25
C THR A 24 6.03 -0.14 0.99
N THR A 25 5.24 -0.39 -0.04
CA THR A 25 4.74 -1.74 -0.38
C THR A 25 5.88 -2.69 -0.74
N ILE A 26 6.87 -2.22 -1.51
CA ILE A 26 8.08 -2.99 -1.83
C ILE A 26 8.86 -3.31 -0.54
N THR A 27 9.04 -2.31 0.32
CA THR A 27 9.77 -2.47 1.58
C THR A 27 9.05 -3.45 2.51
N GLU A 28 7.72 -3.33 2.65
CA GLU A 28 6.90 -4.27 3.42
C GLU A 28 7.04 -5.69 2.89
N TRP A 29 6.99 -5.88 1.57
CA TRP A 29 7.13 -7.20 0.98
C TRP A 29 8.51 -7.84 1.26
N VAL A 30 9.59 -7.06 1.14
CA VAL A 30 10.96 -7.53 1.44
C VAL A 30 11.12 -7.85 2.93
N VAL A 31 10.63 -6.98 3.81
CA VAL A 31 10.70 -7.18 5.27
C VAL A 31 9.83 -8.35 5.69
N PHE A 32 8.64 -8.52 5.10
CA PHE A 32 7.74 -9.64 5.36
C PHE A 32 8.36 -10.98 4.95
N ARG A 33 8.99 -11.04 3.77
CA ARG A 33 9.69 -12.25 3.32
C ARG A 33 10.86 -12.61 4.25
N SER A 34 11.59 -11.59 4.70
CA SER A 34 12.68 -11.76 5.68
C SER A 34 12.16 -12.22 7.04
N PHE A 35 11.04 -11.66 7.48
CA PHE A 35 10.33 -12.05 8.70
C PHE A 35 9.92 -13.52 8.66
N LEU A 36 9.32 -14.01 7.57
CA LEU A 36 8.96 -15.43 7.43
C LEU A 36 10.20 -16.36 7.50
N GLY A 37 11.31 -15.94 6.90
CA GLY A 37 12.57 -16.67 6.98
C GLY A 37 13.12 -16.79 8.41
N LEU A 38 13.03 -15.70 9.19
CA LEU A 38 13.47 -15.69 10.60
C LEU A 38 12.48 -16.40 11.53
N LEU A 39 11.19 -16.33 11.23
CA LEU A 39 10.14 -17.01 12.00
C LEU A 39 10.29 -18.54 11.89
N THR A 40 10.68 -19.05 10.72
CA THR A 40 10.98 -20.48 10.52
C THR A 40 12.19 -20.93 11.36
N LYS A 41 13.12 -20.03 11.66
CA LYS A 41 14.31 -20.28 12.49
C LYS A 41 14.08 -20.02 13.99
N GLN A 42 12.86 -19.63 14.38
CA GLN A 42 12.51 -19.22 15.75
C GLN A 42 13.43 -18.11 16.30
N ASP A 43 13.93 -17.25 15.42
CA ASP A 43 14.87 -16.21 15.78
C ASP A 43 14.12 -15.03 16.45
N LYS A 44 14.64 -14.55 17.58
CA LYS A 44 14.11 -13.37 18.28
C LYS A 44 14.17 -12.11 17.40
N ALA A 45 15.05 -12.08 16.39
CA ALA A 45 15.07 -11.04 15.37
C ALA A 45 13.78 -10.95 14.54
N ALA A 46 12.92 -11.97 14.54
CA ALA A 46 11.60 -11.89 13.90
C ALA A 46 10.70 -10.80 14.55
N LEU A 47 10.82 -10.59 15.87
CA LEU A 47 10.02 -9.57 16.58
C LEU A 47 10.43 -8.14 16.21
N SER A 48 11.72 -7.89 15.94
CA SER A 48 12.17 -6.57 15.51
C SER A 48 11.69 -6.23 14.09
N LEU A 49 11.73 -7.20 13.17
CA LEU A 49 11.16 -7.04 11.82
C LEU A 49 9.64 -6.84 11.85
N PHE A 50 8.93 -7.49 12.77
CA PHE A 50 7.50 -7.29 12.95
C PHE A 50 7.15 -5.85 13.38
N SER A 51 7.96 -5.26 14.27
CA SER A 51 7.81 -3.85 14.65
C SER A 51 7.99 -2.91 13.45
N LEU A 52 8.98 -3.19 12.59
CA LEU A 52 9.22 -2.43 11.35
C LEU A 52 8.02 -2.52 10.38
N LEU A 53 7.46 -3.72 10.17
CA LEU A 53 6.25 -3.92 9.36
C LEU A 53 5.08 -3.07 9.86
N SER A 54 4.89 -2.97 11.18
CA SER A 54 3.83 -2.12 11.76
C SER A 54 4.05 -0.61 11.53
N GLY A 55 5.31 -0.18 11.43
CA GLY A 55 5.69 1.19 11.11
C GLY A 55 5.43 1.51 9.64
N LEU A 56 5.79 0.59 8.75
CA LEU A 56 5.57 0.72 7.31
C LEU A 56 4.08 0.81 6.97
N GLY A 57 3.22 0.05 7.66
CA GLY A 57 1.77 0.14 7.42
C GLY A 57 1.18 1.53 7.70
N ARG A 58 1.75 2.26 8.67
CA ARG A 58 1.39 3.67 8.90
C ARG A 58 1.90 4.58 7.78
N LEU A 59 3.10 4.33 7.26
CA LEU A 59 3.65 5.08 6.13
C LEU A 59 2.79 4.88 4.86
N LEU A 60 2.29 3.67 4.65
CA LEU A 60 1.41 3.31 3.54
C LEU A 60 0.07 4.05 3.62
N LEU A 61 -0.49 4.17 4.82
CA LEU A 61 -1.69 4.97 5.08
C LEU A 61 -1.48 6.46 4.82
N VAL A 62 -0.35 7.01 5.26
CA VAL A 62 0.00 8.42 5.02
C VAL A 62 0.17 8.68 3.51
N GLY A 63 0.91 7.80 2.82
CA GLY A 63 1.06 7.87 1.36
C GLY A 63 -0.29 7.80 0.64
N GLY A 64 -1.18 6.89 1.06
CA GLY A 64 -2.53 6.78 0.52
C GLY A 64 -3.42 7.99 0.79
N GLY A 65 -3.33 8.58 1.98
CA GLY A 65 -4.04 9.82 2.31
C GLY A 65 -3.59 10.99 1.44
N ILE A 66 -2.28 11.18 1.28
CA ILE A 66 -1.70 12.23 0.41
C ILE A 66 -2.15 12.01 -1.04
N LEU A 67 -2.06 10.77 -1.53
CA LEU A 67 -2.46 10.38 -2.88
C LEU A 67 -3.94 10.67 -3.15
N LEU A 68 -4.82 10.37 -2.19
CA LEU A 68 -6.25 10.61 -2.32
C LEU A 68 -6.63 12.07 -2.26
N LEU A 69 -6.13 12.80 -1.26
CA LEU A 69 -6.43 14.23 -1.11
C LEU A 69 -5.96 15.03 -2.33
N SER A 70 -4.75 14.74 -2.80
CA SER A 70 -4.21 15.38 -4.01
C SER A 70 -4.96 14.98 -5.28
N GLY A 71 -5.35 13.70 -5.42
CA GLY A 71 -6.14 13.22 -6.55
C GLY A 71 -7.52 13.87 -6.63
N ILE A 72 -8.23 13.97 -5.49
CA ILE A 72 -9.52 14.65 -5.40
C ILE A 72 -9.34 16.15 -5.75
N GLY A 73 -8.33 16.80 -5.19
CA GLY A 73 -8.03 18.21 -5.47
C GLY A 73 -7.79 18.48 -6.96
N LEU A 74 -7.05 17.61 -7.66
CA LEU A 74 -6.83 17.73 -9.12
C LEU A 74 -8.12 17.56 -9.92
N THR A 75 -8.98 16.65 -9.49
CA THR A 75 -10.26 16.38 -10.16
C THR A 75 -11.21 17.58 -10.05
N ILE A 76 -11.27 18.19 -8.86
CA ILE A 76 -12.08 19.40 -8.61
C ILE A 76 -11.54 20.59 -9.40
N LEU A 77 -10.21 20.81 -9.41
CA LEU A 77 -9.60 21.93 -10.14
C LEU A 77 -9.76 21.83 -11.67
N SER A 78 -9.98 20.62 -12.19
CA SER A 78 -10.11 20.39 -13.62
C SER A 78 -11.56 20.32 -14.08
N GLU A 79 -12.51 20.80 -13.26
CA GLU A 79 -13.96 20.81 -13.51
C GLU A 79 -14.54 19.44 -13.94
N GLY A 80 -13.88 18.34 -13.55
CA GLY A 80 -14.28 17.00 -13.97
C GLY A 80 -14.06 16.68 -15.45
N VAL A 81 -13.39 17.53 -16.24
CA VAL A 81 -13.11 17.25 -17.68
C VAL A 81 -12.32 15.95 -17.86
N TYR A 82 -11.41 15.64 -16.92
CA TYR A 82 -10.66 14.39 -16.96
C TYR A 82 -11.45 13.17 -16.44
N LEU A 83 -12.60 13.36 -15.75
CA LEU A 83 -13.46 12.24 -15.32
C LEU A 83 -14.17 11.58 -16.50
N GLN A 84 -14.30 12.22 -17.65
CA GLN A 84 -14.89 11.59 -18.84
C GLN A 84 -13.97 10.54 -19.48
N GLN A 85 -12.66 10.58 -19.19
CA GLN A 85 -11.71 9.60 -19.70
C GLN A 85 -11.74 8.35 -18.82
N LEU A 86 -12.27 7.24 -19.35
CA LEU A 86 -12.29 5.91 -18.70
C LEU A 86 -10.93 5.54 -18.08
N TRP A 87 -9.87 5.93 -18.77
CA TRP A 87 -8.50 5.86 -18.31
C TRP A 87 -8.24 6.44 -16.91
N LEU A 88 -8.66 7.69 -16.69
CA LEU A 88 -8.43 8.38 -15.42
C LEU A 88 -9.32 7.79 -14.32
N GLN A 89 -10.55 7.40 -14.66
CA GLN A 89 -11.46 6.73 -13.73
C GLN A 89 -10.87 5.42 -13.21
N VAL A 90 -10.34 4.58 -14.11
CA VAL A 90 -9.68 3.33 -13.74
C VAL A 90 -8.45 3.60 -12.88
N LYS A 91 -7.61 4.58 -13.25
CA LYS A 91 -6.42 4.95 -12.47
C LYS A 91 -6.79 5.43 -11.07
N LEU A 92 -7.78 6.31 -10.93
CA LEU A 92 -8.27 6.80 -9.64
C LEU A 92 -8.93 5.70 -8.81
N GLY A 93 -9.70 4.81 -9.43
CA GLY A 93 -10.31 3.66 -8.77
C GLY A 93 -9.27 2.70 -8.20
N LEU A 94 -8.21 2.40 -8.98
CA LEU A 94 -7.09 1.58 -8.52
C LEU A 94 -6.31 2.26 -7.38
N ILE A 95 -6.10 3.57 -7.49
CA ILE A 95 -5.48 4.40 -6.46
C ILE A 95 -6.28 4.39 -5.15
N LEU A 96 -7.61 4.42 -5.22
CA LEU A 96 -8.50 4.33 -4.07
C LEU A 96 -8.53 2.91 -3.46
N LEU A 97 -8.47 1.88 -4.32
CA LEU A 97 -8.43 0.48 -3.91
C LEU A 97 -7.18 0.15 -3.09
N LEU A 98 -6.03 0.77 -3.38
CA LEU A 98 -4.77 0.50 -2.68
C LEU A 98 -4.85 0.70 -1.15
N PRO A 99 -5.17 1.90 -0.62
CA PRO A 99 -5.29 2.12 0.82
C PRO A 99 -6.50 1.39 1.43
N LEU A 100 -7.60 1.25 0.68
CA LEU A 100 -8.78 0.47 1.13
C LEU A 100 -8.42 -0.99 1.37
N ASN A 101 -7.73 -1.61 0.42
CA ASN A 101 -7.32 -3.01 0.53
C ASN A 101 -6.30 -3.19 1.67
N GLY A 102 -5.38 -2.25 1.87
CA GLY A 102 -4.47 -2.23 3.03
C GLY A 102 -5.18 -2.16 4.39
N LEU A 103 -6.23 -1.35 4.49
CA LEU A 103 -7.05 -1.25 5.70
C LEU A 103 -7.90 -2.50 5.94
N LEU A 104 -8.56 -3.01 4.90
CA LEU A 104 -9.54 -4.08 5.01
C LEU A 104 -8.91 -5.47 5.12
N VAL A 105 -7.75 -5.68 4.48
CA VAL A 105 -7.12 -6.99 4.36
C VAL A 105 -5.80 -7.04 5.14
N GLY A 106 -4.92 -6.07 4.94
CA GLY A 106 -3.59 -6.04 5.57
C GLY A 106 -3.63 -5.83 7.09
N SER A 107 -4.33 -4.81 7.57
CA SER A 107 -4.40 -4.46 9.00
C SER A 107 -4.94 -5.58 9.91
N PRO A 108 -6.07 -6.25 9.60
CA PRO A 108 -6.58 -7.33 10.45
C PRO A 108 -5.69 -8.58 10.42
N GLN A 109 -5.08 -8.92 9.29
CA GLN A 109 -4.18 -10.08 9.17
C GLN A 109 -2.88 -9.84 9.94
N MET A 110 -2.32 -8.63 9.88
CA MET A 110 -1.15 -8.26 10.67
C MET A 110 -1.44 -8.31 12.18
N LYS A 111 -2.63 -7.88 12.61
CA LYS A 111 -3.07 -8.01 14.01
C LYS A 111 -3.22 -9.46 14.44
N GLN A 112 -3.74 -10.33 13.57
CA GLN A 112 -3.86 -11.75 13.85
C GLN A 112 -2.50 -12.40 14.06
N ILE A 113 -1.51 -12.11 13.19
CA ILE A 113 -0.12 -12.56 13.34
C ILE A 113 0.46 -12.05 14.67
N ARG A 114 0.27 -10.76 14.99
CA ARG A 114 0.75 -10.18 16.26
C ARG A 114 0.20 -10.91 17.48
N ASN A 115 -1.10 -11.15 17.50
CA ASN A 115 -1.76 -11.78 18.64
C ASN A 115 -1.27 -13.22 18.82
N SER A 116 -1.14 -13.98 17.74
CA SER A 116 -0.60 -15.35 17.79
C SER A 116 0.86 -15.39 18.26
N LEU A 117 1.71 -14.43 17.87
CA LEU A 117 3.10 -14.35 18.35
C LEU A 117 3.18 -14.04 19.85
N LEU A 118 2.25 -13.24 20.37
CA LEU A 118 2.19 -12.89 21.79
C LEU A 118 1.62 -14.01 22.66
N SER A 119 0.70 -14.83 22.12
CA SER A 119 0.04 -15.91 22.86
C SER A 119 0.79 -17.25 22.80
N GLU A 120 1.40 -17.60 21.66
CA GLU A 120 1.98 -18.93 21.43
C GLU A 120 3.52 -18.93 21.27
N GLY A 121 4.17 -17.76 21.24
CA GLY A 121 5.62 -17.64 21.05
C GLY A 121 6.07 -17.77 19.59
N ILE A 122 7.40 -17.90 19.34
CA ILE A 122 8.00 -17.89 17.99
C ILE A 122 7.88 -19.26 17.27
N SER A 123 7.15 -20.22 17.82
CA SER A 123 6.81 -21.45 17.10
C SER A 123 5.72 -21.14 16.08
N LEU A 124 5.95 -21.34 14.77
CA LEU A 124 4.91 -21.29 13.74
C LEU A 124 3.83 -22.34 14.07
N PRO A 125 2.69 -21.96 14.64
CA PRO A 125 1.56 -22.85 14.75
C PRO A 125 0.92 -22.92 13.36
N VAL A 126 0.41 -24.09 13.00
CA VAL A 126 -0.41 -24.31 11.80
C VAL A 126 -1.54 -23.26 11.68
N ALA A 127 -1.93 -22.62 12.78
CA ALA A 127 -2.90 -21.52 12.86
C ALA A 127 -2.52 -20.22 12.14
N ILE A 128 -1.23 -19.88 11.97
CA ILE A 128 -0.81 -18.57 11.38
C ILE A 128 -0.61 -18.67 9.86
N GLN A 129 -0.42 -19.87 9.31
CA GLN A 129 -0.27 -20.11 7.87
C GLN A 129 -1.36 -19.44 7.00
N PRO A 130 -2.67 -19.56 7.31
CA PRO A 130 -3.69 -18.93 6.48
C PRO A 130 -3.62 -17.39 6.48
N ALA A 131 -3.18 -16.76 7.58
CA ALA A 131 -2.96 -15.32 7.63
C ALA A 131 -1.73 -14.91 6.80
N VAL A 132 -0.66 -15.70 6.84
CA VAL A 132 0.56 -15.49 6.03
C VAL A 132 0.26 -15.59 4.53
N THR A 133 -0.49 -16.62 4.10
CA THR A 133 -0.83 -16.82 2.69
C THR A 133 -1.70 -15.69 2.17
N LYS A 134 -2.68 -15.23 2.96
CA LYS A 134 -3.52 -14.07 2.58
C LYS A 134 -2.71 -12.78 2.50
N LEU A 135 -1.76 -12.55 3.41
CA LEU A 135 -0.93 -11.34 3.39
C LEU A 135 0.07 -11.35 2.23
N THR A 136 0.56 -12.53 1.86
CA THR A 136 1.41 -12.70 0.67
C THR A 136 0.64 -12.39 -0.61
N TRP A 137 -0.59 -12.91 -0.72
CA TRP A 137 -1.48 -12.58 -1.83
C TRP A 137 -1.84 -11.10 -1.87
N PHE A 138 -2.08 -10.50 -0.71
CA PHE A 138 -2.33 -9.08 -0.57
C PHE A 138 -1.16 -8.25 -1.13
N HIS A 139 0.07 -8.46 -0.65
CA HIS A 139 1.24 -7.74 -1.16
C HIS A 139 1.49 -7.98 -2.65
N SER A 140 1.33 -9.20 -3.14
CA SER A 140 1.43 -9.51 -4.58
C SER A 140 0.37 -8.78 -5.41
N SER A 141 -0.89 -8.76 -4.95
CA SER A 141 -1.96 -8.03 -5.65
C SER A 141 -1.71 -6.53 -5.65
N GLN A 142 -1.17 -5.99 -4.57
CA GLN A 142 -0.89 -4.56 -4.41
C GLN A 142 0.26 -4.12 -5.33
N LEU A 143 1.32 -4.94 -5.44
CA LEU A 143 2.39 -4.77 -6.42
C LEU A 143 1.86 -4.81 -7.86
N LEU A 144 0.97 -5.76 -8.16
CA LEU A 144 0.34 -5.88 -9.48
C LEU A 144 -0.49 -4.64 -9.82
N VAL A 145 -1.24 -4.11 -8.85
CA VAL A 145 -1.98 -2.84 -9.00
C VAL A 145 -1.04 -1.68 -9.24
N PHE A 146 0.08 -1.57 -8.51
CA PHE A 146 1.09 -0.52 -8.78
C PHE A 146 1.69 -0.63 -10.18
N PHE A 147 2.08 -1.84 -10.60
CA PHE A 147 2.55 -2.09 -11.97
C PHE A 147 1.50 -1.69 -13.00
N THR A 148 0.23 -2.03 -12.75
CA THR A 148 -0.89 -1.65 -13.60
C THR A 148 -1.01 -0.13 -13.67
N ILE A 149 -0.96 0.59 -12.54
CA ILE A 149 -1.00 2.06 -12.52
C ILE A 149 0.19 2.69 -13.28
N ILE A 150 1.38 2.11 -13.20
CA ILE A 150 2.59 2.58 -13.90
C ILE A 150 2.48 2.32 -15.41
N ILE A 151 2.15 1.07 -15.79
CA ILE A 151 1.90 0.71 -17.20
C ILE A 151 0.82 1.60 -17.75
N LEU A 152 -0.26 1.81 -16.98
CA LEU A 152 -1.26 2.79 -17.36
C LEU A 152 -0.55 4.14 -17.57
N ALA A 153 0.01 4.77 -16.53
CA ALA A 153 0.64 6.09 -16.64
C ALA A 153 1.57 6.31 -17.85
N VAL A 154 2.32 5.28 -18.28
CA VAL A 154 3.19 5.31 -19.47
C VAL A 154 2.39 5.13 -20.77
N PHE A 155 1.56 4.10 -20.87
CA PHE A 155 0.75 3.80 -22.04
C PHE A 155 -0.55 4.60 -21.98
N ARG A 156 -0.46 5.93 -22.07
CA ARG A 156 -1.64 6.80 -22.22
C ARG A 156 -2.47 6.28 -23.41
N PHE A 157 -3.53 5.50 -23.16
CA PHE A 157 -4.42 5.04 -24.22
C PHE A 157 -5.08 6.30 -24.79
N ILE A 158 -4.72 6.57 -26.05
CA ILE A 158 -5.18 7.66 -26.91
C ILE A 158 -6.70 7.74 -26.91
#